data_AF-A0A958N5Y0-F1
#
_entry.id   AF-A0A958N5Y0-F1
#
_cell.length_a   1.000
_cell.length_b   1.000
_cell.length_c   1.000
_cell.angle_alpha   90.00
_cell.angle_beta   90.00
_cell.angle_gamma   90.00
#
_symmetry.space_group_name_H-M   'P 1'
#
loop_
_entity.id
_entity.type
_entity.pdbx_description
1 polymer ?
#
loop_
_entity_poly.entity_id
_entity_poly.type
_entity_poly.pdbx_seq_one_letter_code
_entity_poly.pdbx_strand_id
1 'polypeptide(L)'
;MMHERNYLVTAEVERLLAATKESRNAARDRCLLLLMFRHGLRVSEACGLQLSQVDVDNRVVHVQRLKQGLSTTQPLRPEEIRAIKAWLKARTAMRPATAAFFVS
;
A
#
# COMPACT_ATOMS: atom_id res chain seq x y z
N MET A 1 -26.43 0.11 -23.90
CA MET A 1 -25.58 -0.16 -22.72
C MET A 1 -24.61 1.00 -22.59
N MET A 2 -24.87 1.94 -21.67
CA MET A 2 -23.84 2.93 -21.32
C MET A 2 -22.66 2.15 -20.75
N HIS A 3 -21.47 2.31 -21.34
CA HIS A 3 -20.27 1.76 -20.76
C HIS A 3 -19.99 2.53 -19.47
N GLU A 4 -20.26 1.92 -18.32
CA GLU A 4 -19.84 2.45 -17.04
C GLU A 4 -18.32 2.47 -16.96
N ARG A 5 -17.80 3.53 -16.33
CA ARG A 5 -16.37 3.78 -16.21
C ARG A 5 -15.73 2.79 -15.24
N ASN A 6 -14.73 2.02 -15.69
CA ASN A 6 -14.03 1.00 -14.90
C ASN A 6 -12.78 1.51 -14.16
N TYR A 7 -12.69 2.80 -13.89
CA TYR A 7 -11.54 3.41 -13.19
C TYR A 7 -12.00 4.50 -12.25
N LEU A 8 -11.21 4.79 -11.21
CA LEU A 8 -11.49 5.85 -10.25
C LEU A 8 -10.74 7.14 -10.64
N VAL A 9 -11.38 8.30 -10.44
CA VAL A 9 -10.70 9.60 -10.46
C VAL A 9 -10.09 9.90 -9.09
N THR A 10 -9.17 10.85 -9.02
CA THR A 10 -8.47 11.22 -7.78
C THR A 10 -9.43 11.48 -6.62
N ALA A 11 -10.50 12.25 -6.84
CA ALA A 11 -11.50 12.53 -5.80
C ALA A 11 -12.19 11.26 -5.26
N GLU A 12 -12.38 10.24 -6.10
CA GLU A 12 -12.97 8.96 -5.67
C GLU A 12 -11.99 8.13 -4.87
N VAL A 13 -10.71 8.15 -5.26
CA VAL A 13 -9.64 7.51 -4.48
C VAL A 13 -9.48 8.19 -3.12
N GLU A 14 -9.57 9.51 -3.06
CA GLU A 14 -9.55 10.25 -1.80
C GLU A 14 -10.72 9.86 -0.89
N ARG A 15 -11.93 9.74 -1.44
CA ARG A 15 -13.10 9.23 -0.69
C ARG A 15 -12.88 7.80 -0.20
N LEU A 16 -12.33 6.94 -1.04
CA LEU A 16 -12.01 5.56 -0.67
C LEU A 16 -10.97 5.51 0.47
N LEU A 17 -9.92 6.33 0.40
CA LEU A 17 -8.90 6.46 1.45
C LEU A 17 -9.44 7.10 2.73
N ALA A 18 -10.48 7.92 2.65
CA ALA A 18 -11.15 8.49 3.82
C ALA A 18 -12.01 7.44 4.53
N ALA A 19 -12.69 6.57 3.77
CA ALA A 19 -13.53 5.50 4.30
C ALA A 19 -12.76 4.44 5.10
N THR A 20 -11.45 4.29 4.89
CA THR A 20 -10.64 3.34 5.66
C THR A 20 -10.56 3.68 7.15
N LYS A 21 -10.89 4.91 7.56
CA LYS A 21 -10.88 5.33 8.97
C LYS A 21 -11.85 4.50 9.82
N GLU A 22 -12.94 4.03 9.23
CA GLU A 22 -13.97 3.23 9.90
C GLU A 22 -13.64 1.73 9.90
N SER A 23 -12.51 1.33 9.30
CA SER A 23 -12.15 -0.09 9.23
C SER A 23 -11.49 -0.57 10.53
N ARG A 24 -11.66 -1.86 10.83
CA ARG A 24 -10.99 -2.54 11.96
C ARG A 24 -9.47 -2.32 11.95
N ASN A 25 -8.87 -2.26 10.76
CA ASN A 25 -7.44 -2.10 10.55
C ASN A 25 -7.13 -0.80 9.79
N ALA A 26 -7.66 0.33 10.27
CA ALA A 26 -7.63 1.61 9.55
C ALA A 26 -6.24 2.03 9.04
N ALA A 27 -5.19 1.88 9.86
CA ALA A 27 -3.82 2.23 9.47
C ALA A 27 -3.28 1.31 8.36
N ARG A 28 -3.59 0.01 8.44
CA ARG A 28 -3.21 -0.98 7.43
C ARG A 28 -3.90 -0.68 6.11
N ASP A 29 -5.22 -0.53 6.15
CA ASP A 29 -6.06 -0.42 4.95
C ASP A 29 -5.76 0.89 4.21
N ARG A 30 -5.54 1.99 4.96
CA ARG A 30 -5.08 3.25 4.37
C ARG A 30 -3.73 3.10 3.68
N CYS A 31 -2.76 2.47 4.35
CA CYS A 31 -1.42 2.25 3.81
C CYS A 31 -1.46 1.37 2.55
N LEU A 32 -2.21 0.27 2.61
CA LEU A 32 -2.40 -0.67 1.50
C LEU A 32 -2.98 0.03 0.27
N LEU A 33 -4.12 0.69 0.42
CA LEU A 33 -4.78 1.34 -0.72
C LEU A 33 -3.94 2.48 -1.30
N LEU A 34 -3.25 3.25 -0.44
CA LEU A 34 -2.40 4.34 -0.90
C LEU A 34 -1.21 3.81 -1.73
N LEU A 35 -0.51 2.77 -1.26
CA LEU A 35 0.59 2.17 -2.00
C LEU A 35 0.12 1.49 -3.28
N MET A 36 -1.02 0.78 -3.25
CA MET A 36 -1.61 0.19 -4.45
C MET A 36 -1.94 1.27 -5.49
N PHE A 37 -2.53 2.39 -5.08
CA PHE A 37 -2.87 3.49 -5.97
C PHE A 37 -1.64 4.18 -6.57
N ARG A 38 -0.62 4.48 -5.75
CA ARG A 38 0.56 5.25 -6.18
C ARG A 38 1.58 4.44 -6.96
N HIS A 39 1.76 3.17 -6.61
CA HIS A 39 2.74 2.27 -7.22
C HIS A 39 2.11 1.26 -8.18
N GLY A 40 0.78 1.28 -8.36
CA GLY A 40 0.08 0.36 -9.26
C GLY A 40 0.32 -1.10 -8.88
N LEU A 41 0.34 -1.42 -7.59
CA LEU A 41 0.56 -2.80 -7.13
C LEU A 41 -0.64 -3.66 -7.50
N ARG A 42 -0.39 -4.82 -8.09
CA ARG A 42 -1.42 -5.85 -8.21
C ARG A 42 -1.74 -6.42 -6.83
N VAL A 43 -2.91 -7.02 -6.67
CA VAL A 43 -3.33 -7.61 -5.38
C VAL A 43 -2.30 -8.62 -4.85
N SER A 44 -1.75 -9.46 -5.72
CA SER A 44 -0.74 -10.45 -5.37
C SER A 44 0.61 -9.82 -5.01
N GLU A 45 0.97 -8.70 -5.65
CA GLU A 45 2.19 -7.94 -5.33
C GLU A 45 2.04 -7.24 -3.97
N ALA A 46 0.86 -6.69 -3.67
CA ALA A 46 0.58 -6.08 -2.38
C ALA A 46 0.55 -7.11 -1.23
N CYS A 47 -0.08 -8.26 -1.43
CA CYS A 47 -0.08 -9.36 -0.46
C CYS A 47 1.32 -9.96 -0.24
N GLY A 48 2.17 -9.97 -1.27
CA GLY A 48 3.52 -10.49 -1.22
C GLY A 48 4.60 -9.49 -0.82
N LEU A 49 4.25 -8.22 -0.55
CA LEU A 49 5.21 -7.18 -0.22
C LEU A 49 5.92 -7.51 1.11
N GLN A 50 7.25 -7.45 1.12
CA GLN A 50 8.07 -7.74 2.29
C GLN A 50 8.57 -6.47 2.98
N LEU A 51 8.87 -6.54 4.29
CA LEU A 51 9.45 -5.43 5.04
C LEU A 51 10.74 -4.88 4.42
N SER A 52 11.61 -5.76 3.92
CA SER A 52 12.89 -5.37 3.30
C SER A 52 12.73 -4.59 1.99
N GLN A 53 11.55 -4.60 1.38
CA GLN A 53 11.27 -3.86 0.15
C GLN A 53 10.87 -2.40 0.41
N VAL A 54 10.57 -2.02 1.65
CA VAL A 54 10.11 -0.66 1.98
C VAL A 54 11.17 0.03 2.83
N ASP A 55 11.91 0.95 2.20
CA ASP A 55 12.94 1.74 2.86
C ASP A 55 12.42 3.15 3.10
N VAL A 56 11.99 3.39 4.35
CA VAL A 56 11.41 4.68 4.75
C VAL A 56 12.47 5.77 4.88
N ASP A 57 13.71 5.40 5.18
CA ASP A 57 14.80 6.34 5.43
C ASP A 57 15.33 6.90 4.10
N ASN A 58 15.54 6.02 3.12
CA ASN A 58 15.87 6.40 1.74
C ASN A 58 14.65 6.78 0.89
N ARG A 59 13.44 6.66 1.47
CA ARG A 59 12.15 7.02 0.83
C ARG A 59 11.93 6.29 -0.50
N VAL A 60 12.17 4.98 -0.51
CA VAL A 60 11.95 4.14 -1.69
C VAL A 60 11.20 2.87 -1.35
N VAL A 61 10.46 2.36 -2.33
CA VAL A 61 9.89 1.01 -2.30
C VAL A 61 10.39 0.23 -3.51
N HIS A 62 10.92 -0.96 -3.26
CA HIS A 62 11.30 -1.90 -4.30
C HIS A 62 10.10 -2.77 -4.68
N VAL A 63 9.52 -2.52 -5.85
CA VAL A 63 8.38 -3.29 -6.34
C VAL A 63 8.87 -4.45 -7.19
N GLN A 64 8.90 -5.64 -6.60
CA GLN A 64 9.10 -6.87 -7.34
C GLN A 64 7.82 -7.19 -8.10
N ARG A 65 7.85 -7.04 -9.42
CA ARG A 65 6.69 -7.27 -10.27
C ARG A 65 6.55 -8.77 -10.55
N LEU A 66 5.32 -9.24 -10.55
CA LEU A 66 4.99 -10.59 -10.97
C LEU A 66 4.78 -10.65 -12.49
N LYS A 67 4.83 -11.86 -13.05
CA LYS A 67 4.74 -12.13 -14.50
C LYS A 67 5.87 -11.40 -15.25
N GLN A 68 5.61 -10.94 -16.48
CA GLN A 68 6.55 -10.19 -17.33
C GLN A 68 6.67 -8.70 -16.95
N GLY A 69 6.45 -8.35 -15.69
CA GLY A 69 6.55 -6.97 -15.22
C GLY A 69 8.00 -6.58 -14.90
N LEU A 70 8.39 -5.36 -15.27
CA LEU A 70 9.71 -4.84 -14.92
C LEU A 70 9.75 -4.42 -13.44
N SER A 71 10.55 -5.12 -12.65
CA SER A 71 10.78 -4.75 -11.24
C SER A 71 11.55 -3.44 -11.16
N THR A 72 11.07 -2.53 -10.31
CA THR A 72 11.59 -1.16 -10.22
C THR A 72 11.60 -0.67 -8.79
N THR A 73 12.58 0.17 -8.47
CA THR A 73 12.59 0.94 -7.23
C THR A 73 11.92 2.28 -7.49
N GLN A 74 10.91 2.60 -6.69
CA GLN A 74 10.06 3.77 -6.88
C GLN A 74 10.10 4.68 -5.65
N PRO A 75 10.07 6.01 -5.83
CA PRO A 75 10.14 6.95 -4.71
C PRO A 75 8.84 6.98 -3.91
N LEU A 76 8.96 7.07 -2.58
CA LEU A 76 7.87 7.26 -1.64
C LEU A 76 7.64 8.76 -1.38
N ARG A 77 6.39 9.19 -1.46
CA ARG A 77 5.98 10.57 -1.16
C ARG A 77 5.76 10.76 0.34
N PRO A 78 5.74 12.02 0.83
CA PRO A 78 5.53 12.30 2.26
C PRO A 78 4.25 11.71 2.84
N GLU A 79 3.16 11.63 2.06
CA GLU A 79 1.91 11.01 2.51
C GLU A 79 2.06 9.50 2.72
N GLU A 80 2.75 8.82 1.80
CA GLU A 80 3.01 7.37 1.87
C GLU A 80 3.88 7.06 3.07
N ILE A 81 4.93 7.84 3.31
CA ILE A 81 5.79 7.71 4.49
C ILE A 81 4.98 7.83 5.79
N ARG A 82 4.05 8.79 5.88
CA ARG A 82 3.18 8.93 7.05
C ARG A 82 2.27 7.70 7.24
N ALA A 83 1.67 7.21 6.16
CA ALA A 83 0.80 6.02 6.20
C ALA A 83 1.59 4.76 6.58
N ILE A 84 2.78 4.57 6.00
CA ILE A 84 3.70 3.47 6.31
C ILE A 84 4.09 3.50 7.78
N LYS A 85 4.53 4.65 8.31
CA LYS A 85 4.91 4.77 9.72
C LYS A 85 3.75 4.45 10.67
N ALA A 86 2.55 4.94 10.36
CA ALA A 86 1.35 4.62 11.14
C ALA A 86 1.03 3.12 11.13
N TRP A 87 1.12 2.48 9.96
CA TRP A 87 0.93 1.04 9.82
C TRP A 87 2.01 0.24 10.57
N LEU A 88 3.29 0.56 10.40
CA LEU A 88 4.38 -0.15 11.07
C LEU A 88 4.27 -0.08 12.59
N LYS A 89 3.81 1.05 13.15
CA LYS A 89 3.50 1.16 14.58
C LYS A 89 2.43 0.15 15.03
N ALA A 90 1.32 0.05 14.28
CA ALA A 90 0.24 -0.91 14.58
C ALA A 90 0.70 -2.36 14.40
N ARG A 91 1.42 -2.65 13.30
CA ARG A 91 1.99 -3.97 13.01
C ARG A 91 2.93 -4.46 14.11
N THR A 92 3.79 -3.59 14.65
CA THR A 92 4.72 -3.95 15.73
C THR A 92 3.96 -4.38 16.99
N ALA A 93 2.82 -3.76 17.30
CA ALA A 93 1.99 -4.17 18.44
C ALA A 93 1.38 -5.57 18.26
N MET A 94 1.17 -6.02 17.01
CA MET A 94 0.67 -7.35 16.68
C MET A 94 1.75 -8.45 16.80
N ARG A 95 3.04 -8.08 16.80
CA ARG A 95 4.19 -9.02 16.86
C ARG A 95 4.10 -10.21 15.90
N PRO A 96 3.88 -9.98 14.59
CA PRO A 96 3.75 -11.07 13.64
C PRO A 96 5.06 -11.83 13.47
N ALA A 97 5.01 -13.17 13.40
CA ALA A 97 6.15 -14.04 13.16
C ALA A 97 6.56 -14.14 11.68
N THR A 98 6.21 -13.15 10.86
CA THR A 98 6.46 -13.12 9.41
C THR A 98 7.14 -11.82 8.98
N ALA A 99 7.87 -11.87 7.87
CA ALA A 99 8.47 -10.72 7.21
C ALA A 99 7.49 -9.96 6.29
N ALA A 100 6.27 -10.47 6.10
CA ALA A 100 5.23 -9.84 5.29
C ALA A 100 4.95 -8.41 5.77
N PHE A 101 4.94 -7.47 4.84
CA PHE A 101 4.72 -6.05 5.14
C PHE A 101 3.30 -5.82 5.66
N PHE A 102 2.29 -6.39 5.01
CA PHE A 102 0.91 -6.37 5.46
C PHE A 102 0.54 -7.67 6.17
N VAL A 103 -0.16 -7.56 7.30
CA VAL A 103 -0.71 -8.68 8.08
C VAL A 103 -2.12 -8.33 8.56
N SER A 104 -2.90 -9.32 8.95
CA SER A 104 -4.28 -9.18 9.42
C SER A 104 -4.46 -9.65 10.85
#